data_AF-A0A4P9WSY1-F1
#
_entry.id   AF-A0A4P9WSY1-F1
#
_cell.length_a   1.000
_cell.length_b   1.000
_cell.length_c   1.000
_cell.angle_alpha   90.00
_cell.angle_beta   90.00
_cell.angle_gamma   90.00
#
_symmetry.space_group_name_H-M   'P 1'
#
loop_
_entity.id
_entity.type
_entity.pdbx_description
1 polymer ?
#
loop_
_entity_poly.entity_id
_entity_poly.type
_entity_poly.pdbx_seq_one_letter_code
_entity_poly.pdbx_strand_id
1 'polypeptide(L)'
;MSIEYVPCRVPEAVRPVVIANPQPLGLSAFALTTFVLSFFNAGIIVNPTAPAALIVSLAFGYGGLVQLLAGMWEFRCGNTFGATALSSYGGFWISFAMILSPSFG
;
A
#
# COMPACT_ATOMS: atom_id res chain seq x y z
N MET A 1 -22.29 -29.86 -53.26
CA MET A 1 -22.47 -28.97 -52.09
C MET A 1 -21.82 -29.65 -50.90
N SER A 2 -20.51 -29.49 -50.73
CA SER A 2 -19.74 -30.06 -49.63
C SER A 2 -19.89 -29.17 -48.41
N ILE A 3 -20.50 -29.70 -47.35
CA ILE A 3 -20.61 -28.99 -46.07
C ILE A 3 -19.21 -28.91 -45.47
N GLU A 4 -18.59 -27.73 -45.52
CA GLU A 4 -17.36 -27.45 -44.79
C GLU A 4 -17.64 -27.57 -43.30
N TYR A 5 -17.01 -28.55 -42.66
CA TYR A 5 -17.01 -28.69 -41.22
C TYR A 5 -16.22 -27.51 -40.62
N VAL A 6 -16.91 -26.54 -40.05
CA VAL A 6 -16.28 -25.51 -39.21
C VAL A 6 -16.13 -26.13 -37.82
N PRO A 7 -14.92 -26.53 -37.38
CA PRO A 7 -14.74 -27.05 -36.03
C PRO A 7 -15.15 -25.98 -35.02
N CYS A 8 -15.94 -26.38 -34.02
CA CYS A 8 -16.19 -25.56 -32.85
C CYS A 8 -14.82 -25.23 -32.22
N ARG A 9 -14.42 -23.96 -32.24
CA ARG A 9 -13.19 -23.55 -31.56
C ARG A 9 -13.40 -23.75 -30.08
N VAL A 10 -12.71 -24.72 -29.50
CA VAL A 10 -12.60 -24.83 -28.05
C VAL A 10 -11.98 -23.52 -27.56
N PRO A 11 -12.64 -22.77 -26.66
CA PRO A 11 -12.06 -21.55 -26.14
C PRO A 11 -10.70 -21.89 -25.51
N GLU A 12 -9.65 -21.19 -25.95
CA GLU A 12 -8.33 -21.27 -25.33
C GLU A 12 -8.53 -21.03 -23.83
N ALA A 13 -8.01 -21.92 -22.99
CA ALA A 13 -8.06 -21.73 -21.54
C ALA A 13 -7.32 -20.43 -21.21
N VAL A 14 -8.08 -19.37 -20.89
CA VAL A 14 -7.54 -18.09 -20.47
C VAL A 14 -6.80 -18.35 -19.17
N ARG A 15 -5.46 -18.31 -19.23
CA ARG A 15 -4.63 -18.45 -18.04
C ARG A 15 -5.02 -17.31 -17.09
N PRO A 16 -5.39 -17.61 -15.84
CA PRO A 16 -5.67 -16.56 -14.88
C PRO A 16 -4.44 -15.67 -14.78
N VAL A 17 -4.64 -14.36 -14.93
CA VAL A 17 -3.57 -13.38 -14.72
C VAL A 17 -3.16 -13.50 -13.26
N VAL A 18 -1.95 -14.02 -13.01
CA VAL A 18 -1.42 -14.15 -11.65
C VAL A 18 -0.89 -12.79 -11.24
N ILE A 19 -1.68 -12.06 -10.44
CA ILE A 19 -1.26 -10.80 -9.83
C ILE A 19 -0.54 -11.12 -8.53
N ALA A 20 0.64 -10.53 -8.31
CA ALA A 20 1.37 -10.66 -7.06
C ALA A 20 0.56 -10.07 -5.90
N ASN A 21 0.59 -10.72 -4.73
CA ASN A 21 -0.15 -10.29 -3.55
C ASN A 21 0.45 -8.98 -2.97
N PRO A 22 -0.29 -7.86 -2.98
CA PRO A 22 0.20 -6.58 -2.47
C PRO A 22 0.02 -6.43 -0.95
N GLN A 23 -0.69 -7.33 -0.27
CA GLN A 23 -0.97 -7.27 1.17
C GLN A 23 0.29 -7.22 2.04
N PRO A 24 1.34 -8.03 1.80
CA PRO A 24 2.56 -7.98 2.59
C PRO A 24 3.29 -6.64 2.47
N LEU A 25 3.24 -6.01 1.29
CA LEU A 25 3.84 -4.69 1.07
C LEU A 25 3.14 -3.65 1.94
N GLY A 26 1.82 -3.57 1.90
CA GLY A 26 1.05 -2.62 2.71
C GLY A 26 1.19 -2.85 4.22
N LEU A 27 1.22 -4.11 4.66
CA LEU A 27 1.41 -4.45 6.08
C LEU A 27 2.82 -4.11 6.58
N SER A 28 3.85 -4.34 5.76
CA SER A 28 5.22 -3.96 6.12
C SER A 28 5.41 -2.44 6.17
N ALA A 29 4.73 -1.70 5.27
CA ALA A 29 4.70 -0.24 5.27
C ALA A 29 4.09 0.32 6.56
N PHE A 30 2.96 -0.23 6.98
CA PHE A 30 2.32 0.12 8.23
C PHE A 30 3.20 -0.19 9.44
N ALA A 31 3.72 -1.43 9.50
CA ALA A 31 4.48 -1.93 10.64
C ALA A 31 5.77 -1.14 10.85
N LEU A 32 6.54 -0.88 9.79
CA LEU A 32 7.80 -0.14 9.90
C LEU A 32 7.58 1.31 10.32
N THR A 33 6.58 1.98 9.75
CA THR A 33 6.27 3.37 10.10
C THR A 33 5.82 3.50 11.56
N THR A 34 4.99 2.55 12.03
CA THR A 34 4.55 2.48 13.43
C THR A 34 5.72 2.17 14.35
N PHE A 35 6.57 1.21 13.99
CA PHE A 35 7.71 0.79 14.78
C PHE A 35 8.69 1.94 15.03
N VAL A 36 9.00 2.71 13.98
CA VAL A 36 9.86 3.88 14.10
C VAL A 36 9.21 4.99 14.92
N LEU A 37 7.91 5.23 14.75
CA LEU A 37 7.17 6.17 15.60
C LEU A 37 7.17 5.73 17.07
N SER A 38 7.04 4.44 17.35
CA SER A 38 7.10 3.90 18.72
C SER A 38 8.47 4.11 19.36
N PHE A 39 9.57 3.95 18.63
CA PHE A 39 10.91 4.27 19.15
C PHE A 39 11.09 5.75 19.46
N PHE A 40 10.50 6.61 18.66
CA PHE A 40 10.48 8.04 18.94
C PHE A 40 9.67 8.35 20.20
N ASN A 41 8.46 7.81 20.32
CA ASN A 41 7.62 7.96 21.51
C ASN A 41 8.26 7.36 22.78
N ALA A 42 9.07 6.31 22.64
CA ALA A 42 9.82 5.70 23.74
C ALA A 42 11.10 6.47 24.12
N GLY A 43 11.44 7.57 23.42
CA GLY A 43 12.64 8.35 23.67
C GLY A 43 13.96 7.65 23.31
N ILE A 44 13.90 6.56 22.53
CA ILE A 44 15.09 5.78 22.13
C ILE A 44 15.82 6.49 20.97
N ILE A 45 15.08 7.11 20.05
CA ILE A 45 15.64 7.94 18.98
C ILE A 45 15.77 9.39 19.49
N VAL A 46 16.88 9.65 20.17
CA VAL A 46 17.26 10.96 20.73
C VAL A 46 18.19 11.69 19.77
N ASN A 47 17.63 12.36 18.76
CA ASN A 47 18.30 13.50 18.17
C ASN A 47 17.34 14.69 18.26
N PRO A 48 17.70 15.86 18.79
CA PRO A 48 16.75 16.96 18.98
C PRO A 48 16.25 17.58 17.65
N THR A 49 16.95 17.39 16.55
CA THR A 49 16.70 18.14 15.30
C THR A 49 16.27 17.29 14.10
N ALA A 50 16.53 15.98 14.10
CA ALA A 50 16.26 15.08 12.97
C ALA A 50 15.01 14.15 13.01
N PRO A 51 14.40 13.79 14.17
CA PRO A 51 13.45 12.69 14.22
C PRO A 51 12.07 13.04 13.67
N ALA A 52 11.66 14.31 13.76
CA ALA A 52 10.44 14.77 13.13
C ALA A 52 10.49 14.58 11.60
N ALA A 53 11.62 14.92 10.96
CA ALA A 53 11.80 14.73 9.52
C ALA A 53 11.79 13.24 9.11
N LEU A 54 12.36 12.37 9.94
CA LEU A 54 12.37 10.92 9.71
C LEU A 54 10.95 10.32 9.80
N ILE A 55 10.16 10.72 10.78
CA ILE A 55 8.76 10.27 10.92
C ILE A 55 7.90 10.80 9.78
N VAL A 56 8.02 12.09 9.47
CA VAL A 56 7.27 12.73 8.38
C VAL A 56 7.59 12.11 7.03
N SER A 57 8.87 11.82 6.75
CA SER A 57 9.27 11.17 5.49
C SER A 57 8.79 9.72 5.38
N LEU A 58 8.85 8.93 6.46
CA LEU A 58 8.30 7.58 6.48
C LEU A 58 6.77 7.57 6.35
N ALA A 59 6.10 8.50 7.03
CA ALA A 59 4.65 8.64 6.99
C ALA A 59 4.16 9.11 5.60
N PHE A 60 4.87 10.01 4.91
CA PHE A 60 4.53 10.37 3.52
C PHE A 60 4.89 9.27 2.52
N GLY A 61 6.13 8.77 2.59
CA GLY A 61 6.67 7.87 1.56
C GLY A 61 6.18 6.44 1.71
N TYR A 62 6.39 5.83 2.87
CA TYR A 62 6.19 4.38 3.04
C TYR A 62 4.82 4.06 3.64
N GLY A 63 4.57 4.49 4.89
CA GLY A 63 3.28 4.31 5.55
C GLY A 63 2.12 5.02 4.83
N GLY A 64 2.42 6.04 4.03
CA GLY A 64 1.44 6.80 3.25
C GLY A 64 1.31 6.29 1.82
N LEU A 65 2.20 6.75 0.94
CA LEU A 65 2.10 6.51 -0.50
C LEU A 65 2.22 5.02 -0.86
N VAL A 66 3.25 4.32 -0.39
CA VAL A 66 3.42 2.89 -0.72
C VAL A 66 2.28 2.04 -0.16
N GLN A 67 1.81 2.34 1.06
CA GLN A 67 0.68 1.63 1.66
C GLN A 67 -0.64 1.89 0.91
N LEU A 68 -0.87 3.13 0.47
CA LEU A 68 -2.05 3.49 -0.32
C LEU A 68 -2.01 2.81 -1.69
N LEU A 69 -0.86 2.79 -2.36
CA LEU A 69 -0.68 2.08 -3.64
C LEU A 69 -0.88 0.57 -3.49
N ALA A 70 -0.41 -0.04 -2.40
CA ALA A 70 -0.67 -1.44 -2.08
C ALA A 70 -2.18 -1.71 -1.91
N GLY A 71 -2.89 -0.83 -1.20
CA GLY A 71 -4.35 -0.90 -1.08
C GLY A 71 -5.07 -0.75 -2.43
N MET A 72 -4.61 0.13 -3.31
CA MET A 72 -5.15 0.26 -4.66
C MET A 72 -4.99 -1.03 -5.49
N TRP A 73 -3.88 -1.74 -5.28
CA TRP A 73 -3.61 -3.01 -5.97
C TRP A 73 -4.40 -4.19 -5.38
N GLU A 74 -4.80 -4.15 -4.11
CA GLU A 74 -5.74 -5.11 -3.52
C GLU A 74 -7.13 -5.04 -4.18
N PHE A 75 -7.60 -3.85 -4.61
CA PHE A 75 -8.84 -3.74 -5.40
C PHE A 75 -8.72 -4.51 -6.72
N ARG A 76 -7.54 -4.51 -7.35
CA ARG A 76 -7.27 -5.29 -8.57
C ARG A 76 -7.19 -6.79 -8.32
N CYS A 77 -6.81 -7.20 -7.11
CA CYS A 77 -6.77 -8.60 -6.69
C CYS A 77 -8.14 -9.14 -6.21
N GLY A 78 -9.17 -8.28 -6.13
CA GLY A 78 -10.51 -8.67 -5.69
C GLY A 78 -10.68 -8.71 -4.16
N ASN A 79 -9.73 -8.16 -3.39
CA ASN A 79 -9.77 -8.17 -1.93
C ASN A 79 -10.20 -6.81 -1.37
N THR A 80 -11.52 -6.65 -1.19
CA THR A 80 -12.11 -5.40 -0.68
C THR A 80 -11.66 -5.05 0.74
N PHE A 81 -11.43 -6.05 1.59
CA PHE A 81 -11.00 -5.83 2.97
C PHE A 81 -9.59 -5.24 3.01
N GLY A 82 -8.62 -5.90 2.35
CA GLY A 82 -7.25 -5.43 2.26
C GLY A 82 -7.17 -4.06 1.61
N ALA A 83 -7.93 -3.85 0.54
CA ALA A 83 -7.97 -2.58 -0.17
C ALA A 83 -8.47 -1.42 0.70
N THR A 84 -9.55 -1.64 1.47
CA THR A 84 -10.11 -0.63 2.37
C THR A 84 -9.18 -0.35 3.54
N ALA A 85 -8.66 -1.40 4.19
CA ALA A 85 -7.80 -1.25 5.36
C ALA A 85 -6.49 -0.55 4.99
N LEU A 86 -5.78 -1.04 3.97
CA LEU A 86 -4.48 -0.47 3.57
C LEU A 86 -4.61 0.96 3.05
N SER A 87 -5.64 1.26 2.26
CA SER A 87 -5.87 2.63 1.77
C SER A 87 -6.21 3.60 2.90
N SER A 88 -7.02 3.17 3.88
CA SER A 88 -7.39 4.01 5.03
C SER A 88 -6.19 4.32 5.92
N TYR A 89 -5.37 3.31 6.23
CA TYR A 89 -4.14 3.52 7.00
C TYR A 89 -3.10 4.33 6.22
N GLY A 90 -3.03 4.15 4.90
CA GLY A 90 -2.22 5.02 4.02
C GLY A 90 -2.63 6.48 4.09
N GLY A 91 -3.93 6.76 3.98
CA GLY A 91 -4.47 8.11 4.15
C GLY A 91 -4.22 8.70 5.55
N PHE A 92 -4.33 7.87 6.59
CA PHE A 92 -4.00 8.26 7.97
C PHE A 92 -2.55 8.74 8.08
N TRP A 93 -1.58 7.98 7.57
CA TRP A 93 -0.16 8.36 7.64
C TRP A 93 0.15 9.62 6.85
N ILE A 94 -0.46 9.80 5.68
CA ILE A 94 -0.34 11.04 4.90
C ILE A 94 -0.89 12.23 5.69
N SER A 95 -2.04 12.07 6.32
CA SER A 95 -2.69 13.13 7.12
C SER A 95 -1.86 13.47 8.36
N PHE A 96 -1.31 12.45 9.04
CA PHE A 96 -0.40 12.62 10.17
C PHE A 96 0.88 13.37 9.77
N ALA A 97 1.45 13.05 8.62
CA ALA A 97 2.62 13.73 8.09
C ALA A 97 2.34 15.19 7.70
N MET A 98 1.14 15.48 7.18
CA MET A 98 0.70 16.86 6.90
C MET A 98 0.60 17.68 8.19
N ILE A 99 0.03 17.14 9.27
CA ILE A 99 -0.07 17.83 10.56
C ILE A 99 1.30 18.19 11.13
N LEU A 100 2.29 17.31 10.95
CA LEU A 100 3.64 17.51 11.47
C LEU A 100 4.53 18.36 10.54
N SER A 101 4.09 18.61 9.31
CA SER A 101 4.86 19.38 8.33
C SER A 101 4.53 20.87 8.45
N PRO A 102 5.53 21.75 8.71
CA PRO A 102 5.32 23.20 8.85
C PRO A 102 4.73 23.89 7.62
N SER A 103 4.75 23.22 6.47
CA SER A 103 4.23 23.77 5.21
C SER A 103 2.71 23.66 5.07
N PHE A 104 2.04 22.87 5.91
CA PHE A 104 0.60 22.67 5.87
C PHE A 104 -0.14 23.38 7.03
N GLY A 105 0.57 24.08 7.92
CA GLY A 105 0.03 24.87 9.03
C GLY A 105 1.10 25.63 9.81
#